data_AF-A0A1F2RXI7-F1
#
_entry.id   AF-A0A1F2RXI7-F1
#
_cell.length_a   1.000
_cell.length_b   1.000
_cell.length_c   1.000
_cell.angle_alpha   90.00
_cell.angle_beta   90.00
_cell.angle_gamma   90.00
#
_symmetry.space_group_name_H-M   'P 1'
#
loop_
_entity.id
_entity.type
_entity.pdbx_description
1 polymer ?
#
loop_
_entity_poly.entity_id
_entity_poly.type
_entity_poly.pdbx_seq_one_letter_code
_entity_poly.pdbx_strand_id
1 'polypeptide(L)'
;MQLYEIEQGRFPFLVGSMQGEQAFGCDLISFATEADCSEFEEFLNQGRIDNLERVVRFIEVKGRGNPSGAIALEGNQLSEAWRRKERYFIYRIYEAVEGQEWRIAILQNPLAYDWPVSYSIDPLRREEAEFWSVKAADQNTDIA
;
A
#
# COMPACT_ATOMS: atom_id res chain seq x y z
N MET A 1 5.97 -4.46 -6.55
CA MET A 1 6.02 -4.46 -5.07
C MET A 1 6.87 -5.61 -4.54
N GLN A 2 6.43 -6.87 -4.69
CA GLN A 2 7.25 -8.04 -4.35
C GLN A 2 8.60 -8.04 -5.08
N LEU A 3 8.60 -7.71 -6.39
CA LEU A 3 9.82 -7.62 -7.20
C LEU A 3 10.89 -6.71 -6.58
N TYR A 4 10.53 -5.54 -6.05
CA TYR A 4 11.48 -4.67 -5.38
C TYR A 4 12.06 -5.33 -4.13
N GLU A 5 11.26 -6.02 -3.31
CA GLU A 5 11.79 -6.73 -2.14
C GLU A 5 12.77 -7.84 -2.55
N ILE A 6 12.44 -8.60 -3.60
CA ILE A 6 13.28 -9.66 -4.15
C ILE A 6 14.62 -9.10 -4.68
N GLU A 7 14.58 -8.02 -5.47
CA GLU A 7 15.78 -7.34 -5.98
C GLU A 7 16.70 -6.83 -4.87
N GLN A 8 16.13 -6.53 -3.72
CA GLN A 8 16.86 -6.09 -2.53
C GLN A 8 17.29 -7.27 -1.62
N GLY A 9 17.21 -8.50 -2.13
CA GLY A 9 17.64 -9.72 -1.43
C GLY A 9 16.72 -10.14 -0.28
N ARG A 10 15.45 -9.73 -0.30
CA ARG A 10 14.45 -10.11 0.71
C ARG A 10 13.39 -11.04 0.12
N PHE A 11 12.64 -11.67 1.01
CA PHE A 11 11.67 -12.71 0.68
C PHE A 11 10.27 -12.22 1.07
N PRO A 12 9.49 -11.66 0.12
CA PRO A 12 8.17 -11.11 0.39
C PRO A 12 7.09 -12.19 0.43
N PHE A 13 6.12 -12.06 1.34
CA PHE A 13 4.94 -12.91 1.48
C PHE A 13 3.66 -12.06 1.54
N LEU A 14 2.69 -12.34 0.66
CA LEU A 14 1.42 -11.60 0.61
C LEU A 14 0.49 -11.99 1.76
N VAL A 15 -0.02 -10.99 2.48
CA VAL A 15 -0.92 -11.19 3.63
C VAL A 15 -2.19 -10.33 3.56
N GLY A 16 -2.32 -9.45 2.56
CA GLY A 16 -3.44 -8.51 2.43
C GLY A 16 -4.83 -9.16 2.29
N SER A 17 -4.89 -10.43 1.90
CA SER A 17 -6.16 -11.20 1.84
C SER A 17 -6.59 -11.77 3.20
N MET A 18 -5.75 -11.70 4.24
CA MET A 18 -6.06 -12.25 5.57
C MET A 18 -6.92 -11.26 6.36
N GLN A 19 -8.05 -11.74 6.90
CA GLN A 19 -9.05 -10.93 7.59
C GLN A 19 -9.26 -11.38 9.05
N GLY A 20 -9.95 -10.57 9.86
CA GLY A 20 -10.27 -10.88 11.25
C GLY A 20 -9.09 -10.75 12.20
N GLU A 21 -9.05 -11.55 13.27
CA GLU A 21 -7.96 -11.55 14.27
C GLU A 21 -6.58 -11.90 13.66
N GLN A 22 -6.58 -12.49 12.47
CA GLN A 22 -5.39 -12.86 11.70
C GLN A 22 -4.89 -11.77 10.76
N ALA A 23 -5.55 -10.60 10.70
CA ALA A 23 -5.17 -9.52 9.81
C ALA A 23 -3.89 -8.81 10.27
N PHE A 24 -2.91 -8.72 9.37
CA PHE A 24 -1.60 -8.11 9.63
C PHE A 24 -1.57 -6.58 9.51
N GLY A 25 -2.69 -5.96 9.13
CA GLY A 25 -2.81 -4.51 8.92
C GLY A 25 -1.85 -3.95 7.88
N CYS A 26 -1.46 -4.80 6.92
CA CYS A 26 -0.63 -4.48 5.77
C CYS A 26 -0.91 -5.49 4.65
N ASP A 27 -0.44 -5.21 3.44
CA ASP A 27 -0.67 -6.09 2.28
C ASP A 27 0.41 -7.17 2.13
N LEU A 28 1.63 -6.86 2.60
CA LEU A 28 2.82 -7.67 2.38
C LEU A 28 3.70 -7.65 3.64
N ILE A 29 4.26 -8.81 3.98
CA ILE A 29 5.39 -8.89 4.92
C ILE A 29 6.64 -9.34 4.18
N SER A 30 7.82 -9.02 4.70
CA SER A 30 9.08 -9.45 4.09
C SER A 30 10.06 -9.96 5.13
N PHE A 31 10.80 -10.99 4.73
CA PHE A 31 11.81 -11.70 5.53
C PHE A 31 13.21 -11.46 4.98
N ALA A 32 14.21 -11.55 5.85
CA ALA A 32 15.61 -11.43 5.45
C ALA A 32 16.15 -12.69 4.76
N THR A 33 15.55 -13.86 5.03
CA THR A 33 16.00 -15.14 4.49
C THR A 33 14.82 -15.94 3.93
N GLU A 34 15.12 -16.83 2.99
CA GLU A 34 14.14 -17.77 2.44
C GLU A 34 13.61 -18.71 3.51
N ALA A 35 14.50 -19.21 4.38
CA ALA A 35 14.16 -20.13 5.45
C ALA A 35 13.14 -19.54 6.43
N ASP A 36 13.32 -18.28 6.84
CA ASP A 36 12.34 -17.60 7.72
C ASP A 36 10.97 -17.45 7.02
N CYS A 37 10.97 -17.18 5.71
CA CYS A 37 9.74 -17.06 4.92
C CYS A 37 9.01 -18.41 4.78
N SER A 38 9.75 -19.48 4.48
CA SER A 38 9.20 -20.83 4.33
C SER A 38 8.66 -21.37 5.66
N GLU A 39 9.39 -21.15 6.77
CA GLU A 39 8.94 -21.58 8.10
C GLU A 39 7.63 -20.86 8.49
N PHE A 40 7.53 -19.56 8.20
CA PHE A 40 6.30 -18.81 8.42
C PHE A 40 5.13 -19.36 7.60
N GLU A 41 5.34 -19.69 6.32
CA GLU A 41 4.33 -20.31 5.47
C GLU A 41 3.88 -21.68 6.00
N GLU A 42 4.81 -22.50 6.51
CA GLU A 42 4.49 -23.77 7.15
C GLU A 42 3.61 -23.61 8.39
N PHE A 43 3.90 -22.62 9.26
CA PHE A 43 3.04 -22.32 10.41
C PHE A 43 1.65 -21.85 9.99
N LEU A 44 1.56 -20.99 8.99
CA LEU A 44 0.27 -20.53 8.46
C LEU A 44 -0.56 -21.69 7.91
N ASN A 45 0.07 -22.64 7.21
CA ASN A 45 -0.60 -23.84 6.70
C ASN A 45 -1.13 -24.74 7.82
N GLN A 46 -0.59 -24.61 9.05
CA GLN A 46 -1.08 -25.27 10.26
C GLN A 46 -2.11 -24.42 11.03
N GLY A 47 -2.52 -23.26 10.50
CA GLY A 47 -3.44 -22.33 11.13
C GLY A 47 -2.83 -21.52 12.28
N ARG A 48 -1.50 -21.40 12.33
CA ARG A 48 -0.76 -20.70 13.38
C ARG A 48 -0.12 -19.42 12.85
N ILE A 49 -0.12 -18.38 13.68
CA ILE A 49 0.59 -17.13 13.42
C ILE A 49 1.73 -17.02 14.44
N ASP A 50 2.90 -17.51 14.05
CA ASP A 50 4.11 -17.54 14.87
C ASP A 50 5.28 -16.85 14.17
N ASN A 51 6.38 -16.65 14.90
CA ASN A 51 7.64 -16.11 14.41
C ASN A 51 7.56 -14.72 13.75
N LEU A 52 6.60 -13.88 14.16
CA LEU A 52 6.43 -12.51 13.65
C LEU A 52 7.59 -11.57 13.97
N GLU A 53 8.50 -11.95 14.86
CA GLU A 53 9.76 -11.27 15.10
C GLU A 53 10.76 -11.43 13.96
N ARG A 54 10.64 -12.47 13.14
CA ARG A 54 11.46 -12.71 11.93
C ARG A 54 11.06 -11.84 10.75
N VAL A 55 9.86 -11.28 10.77
CA VAL A 55 9.41 -10.30 9.79
C VAL A 55 10.23 -9.02 9.95
N VAL A 56 10.99 -8.67 8.90
CA VAL A 56 11.82 -7.47 8.87
C VAL A 56 11.07 -6.25 8.35
N ARG A 57 10.01 -6.44 7.54
CA ARG A 57 9.13 -5.36 7.07
C ARG A 57 7.67 -5.80 7.02
N PHE A 58 6.80 -4.95 7.53
CA PHE A 58 5.35 -4.95 7.31
C PHE A 58 5.06 -3.81 6.34
N ILE A 59 4.45 -4.10 5.20
CA ILE A 59 4.41 -3.20 4.04
C ILE A 59 2.96 -3.01 3.61
N GLU A 60 2.48 -1.78 3.75
CA GLU A 60 1.22 -1.32 3.17
C GLU A 60 1.48 -0.69 1.79
N VAL A 61 0.73 -1.12 0.79
CA VAL A 61 0.87 -0.68 -0.61
C VAL A 61 -0.22 0.30 -0.95
N LYS A 62 0.16 1.50 -1.38
CA LYS A 62 -0.80 2.51 -1.85
C LYS A 62 -0.58 2.79 -3.33
N GLY A 63 -1.56 2.44 -4.16
CA GLY A 63 -1.61 2.80 -5.58
C GLY A 63 -2.76 3.78 -5.83
N ARG A 64 -2.47 4.94 -6.42
CA ARG A 64 -3.46 5.79 -7.10
C ARG A 64 -2.77 6.45 -8.30
N GLY A 65 -3.49 6.57 -9.42
CA GLY A 65 -3.03 7.23 -10.65
C GLY A 65 -2.90 8.76 -10.55
N ASN A 66 -2.73 9.33 -9.35
CA ASN A 66 -2.49 10.76 -9.19
C ASN A 66 -1.31 11.03 -8.22
N PRO A 67 -0.37 11.92 -8.58
CA PRO A 67 0.88 12.14 -7.83
C PRO A 67 0.67 12.92 -6.52
N SER A 68 -0.34 13.79 -6.41
CA SER A 68 -0.71 14.42 -5.14
C SER A 68 -1.70 13.53 -4.39
N GLY A 69 -1.32 13.03 -3.21
CA GLY A 69 -2.29 12.32 -2.38
C GLY A 69 -1.72 12.04 -1.01
N ALA A 70 -2.25 12.70 0.01
CA ALA A 70 -2.02 12.26 1.37
C ALA A 70 -2.44 10.78 1.49
N ILE A 71 -1.65 10.01 2.23
CA ILE A 71 -1.99 8.62 2.54
C ILE A 71 -2.64 8.63 3.91
N ALA A 72 -3.97 8.44 3.92
CA ALA A 72 -4.66 8.18 5.17
C ALA A 72 -4.33 6.77 5.65
N LEU A 73 -3.84 6.67 6.89
CA LEU A 73 -3.77 5.41 7.64
C LEU A 73 -4.96 5.38 8.60
N GLU A 74 -5.80 4.37 8.48
CA GLU A 74 -7.00 4.22 9.29
C GLU A 74 -7.13 2.78 9.82
N GLY A 75 -7.88 2.63 10.91
CA GLY A 75 -8.20 1.32 11.49
C GLY A 75 -6.95 0.47 11.78
N ASN A 76 -6.94 -0.75 11.26
CA ASN A 76 -5.88 -1.73 11.53
C ASN A 76 -4.50 -1.25 11.04
N GLN A 77 -4.44 -0.50 9.94
CA GLN A 77 -3.18 0.00 9.38
C GLN A 77 -2.52 1.00 10.33
N LEU A 78 -3.32 1.89 10.93
CA LEU A 78 -2.83 2.87 11.90
C LEU A 78 -2.33 2.18 13.19
N SER A 79 -3.10 1.21 13.70
CA SER A 79 -2.70 0.42 14.87
C SER A 79 -1.40 -0.35 14.64
N GLU A 80 -1.27 -0.97 13.47
CA GLU A 80 -0.07 -1.74 13.11
C GLU A 80 1.15 -0.85 12.87
N ALA A 81 0.97 0.31 12.24
CA ALA A 81 2.03 1.31 12.12
C ALA A 81 2.55 1.74 13.51
N TRP A 82 1.65 2.00 14.46
CA TRP A 82 2.02 2.30 15.85
C TRP A 82 2.76 1.16 16.55
N ARG A 83 2.31 -0.09 16.35
CA ARG A 83 2.86 -1.28 16.99
C ARG A 83 4.25 -1.64 16.44
N ARG A 84 4.43 -1.54 15.13
CA ARG A 84 5.60 -2.06 14.41
C ARG A 84 6.67 -1.00 14.15
N LYS A 85 6.31 0.29 14.13
CA LYS A 85 7.22 1.45 14.04
C LYS A 85 8.25 1.31 12.90
N GLU A 86 9.53 1.12 13.22
CA GLU A 86 10.64 1.01 12.27
C GLU A 86 10.51 -0.22 11.36
N ARG A 87 9.68 -1.20 11.73
CA ARG A 87 9.36 -2.35 10.86
C ARG A 87 8.13 -2.14 9.99
N TYR A 88 7.41 -1.02 10.12
CA TYR A 88 6.26 -0.69 9.28
C TYR A 88 6.66 0.27 8.16
N PHE A 89 6.26 -0.05 6.94
CA PHE A 89 6.60 0.68 5.74
C PHE A 89 5.36 0.96 4.91
N ILE A 90 5.32 2.14 4.29
CA ILE A 90 4.39 2.46 3.22
C ILE A 90 5.16 2.50 1.92
N TYR A 91 4.68 1.75 0.94
CA TYR A 91 5.21 1.80 -0.41
C TYR A 91 4.16 2.41 -1.32
N ARG A 92 4.52 3.47 -2.02
CA ARG A 92 3.67 4.13 -3.01
C ARG A 92 4.25 3.95 -4.39
N ILE A 93 3.47 3.35 -5.28
CA ILE A 93 3.76 3.34 -6.71
C ILE A 93 3.08 4.55 -7.34
N TYR A 94 3.82 5.30 -8.15
CA TYR A 94 3.28 6.44 -8.89
C TYR A 94 4.00 6.59 -10.23
N GLU A 95 3.29 7.18 -11.19
CA GLU A 95 3.89 7.66 -12.43
C GLU A 95 4.68 8.93 -12.13
N ALA A 96 6.00 8.85 -12.24
CA ALA A 96 6.88 10.01 -12.15
C ALA A 96 6.86 10.83 -13.43
N VAL A 97 6.69 10.14 -14.57
CA VAL A 97 6.44 10.73 -15.89
C VAL A 97 5.32 9.93 -16.53
N GLU A 98 4.24 10.62 -16.91
CA GLU A 98 3.01 10.02 -17.44
C GLU A 98 3.31 9.04 -18.58
N GLY A 99 2.90 7.78 -18.41
CA GLY A 99 3.08 6.70 -19.39
C GLY A 99 4.52 6.28 -19.69
N GLN A 100 5.54 6.85 -19.02
CA GLN A 100 6.96 6.63 -19.35
C GLN A 100 7.78 6.08 -18.18
N GLU A 101 7.58 6.59 -16.98
CA GLU A 101 8.41 6.25 -15.83
C GLU A 101 7.55 6.02 -14.58
N TRP A 102 7.67 4.82 -14.02
CA TRP A 102 7.07 4.45 -12.75
C TRP A 102 8.12 4.41 -11.65
N ARG A 103 7.80 5.00 -10.51
CA ARG A 103 8.67 4.99 -9.32
C ARG A 103 7.96 4.41 -8.12
N ILE A 104 8.78 3.91 -7.18
CA ILE A 104 8.33 3.48 -5.85
C ILE A 104 8.90 4.46 -4.83
N ALA A 105 8.03 5.17 -4.12
CA ALA A 105 8.41 5.89 -2.91
C ALA A 105 8.25 4.95 -1.70
N ILE A 106 9.26 4.90 -0.84
CA ILE A 106 9.28 4.03 0.34
C ILE A 106 9.43 4.91 1.58
N LEU A 107 8.48 4.80 2.50
CA LEU A 107 8.49 5.50 3.76
C LEU A 107 8.52 4.50 4.91
N GLN A 108 9.58 4.54 5.72
CA GLN A 108 9.72 3.77 6.96
C GLN A 108 9.15 4.56 8.13
N ASN A 109 8.47 3.86 9.05
CA ASN A 109 7.85 4.45 10.24
C ASN A 109 7.04 5.71 9.90
N PRO A 110 5.89 5.57 9.23
CA PRO A 110 5.11 6.70 8.76
C PRO A 110 4.59 7.61 9.88
N LEU A 111 4.71 7.21 11.15
CA LEU A 111 4.29 7.99 12.31
C LEU A 111 5.44 8.72 13.02
N ALA A 112 6.69 8.57 12.56
CA ALA A 112 7.86 9.24 13.14
C ALA A 112 7.92 10.75 12.86
N TYR A 113 7.06 11.26 11.98
CA TYR A 113 7.08 12.62 11.51
C TYR A 113 5.77 13.32 11.88
N ASP A 114 5.88 14.57 12.28
CA ASP A 114 4.72 15.44 12.48
C ASP A 114 4.25 15.91 11.10
N TRP A 115 3.39 15.11 10.47
CA TRP A 115 2.81 15.46 9.19
C TRP A 115 1.80 16.59 9.43
N PRO A 116 1.89 17.73 8.73
CA PRO A 116 0.80 18.70 8.75
C PRO A 116 -0.46 17.98 8.27
N VAL A 117 -1.44 17.87 9.15
CA VAL A 117 -2.74 17.24 8.94
C VAL A 117 -3.27 17.67 7.57
N SER A 118 -3.42 16.73 6.64
CA SER A 118 -3.84 17.07 5.27
C SER A 118 -5.30 17.52 5.29
N TYR A 119 -5.53 18.82 5.09
CA TYR A 119 -6.84 19.34 4.73
C TYR A 119 -7.11 18.93 3.27
N SER A 120 -7.76 17.78 3.08
CA SER A 120 -8.28 17.42 1.76
C SER A 120 -9.40 18.39 1.41
N ILE A 121 -9.15 19.31 0.48
CA ILE A 121 -10.21 20.11 -0.13
C ILE A 121 -10.61 19.43 -1.43
N ASP A 122 -11.83 18.91 -1.46
CA ASP A 122 -12.48 18.28 -2.62
C ASP A 122 -13.22 19.37 -3.42
N PRO A 123 -12.70 19.79 -4.58
CA PRO A 123 -13.33 20.84 -5.39
C PRO A 123 -14.68 20.40 -5.99
N LEU A 124 -15.00 19.11 -6.04
CA LEU A 124 -16.34 18.64 -6.42
C LEU A 124 -17.40 18.94 -5.34
N ARG A 125 -16.96 19.33 -4.13
CA ARG A 125 -17.79 19.64 -2.96
C ARG A 125 -17.70 21.11 -2.53
N ARG A 126 -17.15 21.98 -3.36
CA ARG A 126 -17.07 23.42 -3.11
C ARG A 126 -18.10 24.16 -3.94
N GLU A 127 -18.87 25.05 -3.31
CA GLU A 127 -19.87 25.87 -4.00
C GLU A 127 -19.24 26.85 -4.99
N GLU A 128 -17.96 27.17 -4.79
CA GLU A 128 -17.17 28.07 -5.62
C GLU A 128 -16.53 27.39 -6.84
N ALA A 129 -16.71 26.08 -7.02
CA ALA A 129 -16.11 25.35 -8.13
C ALA A 129 -16.92 25.52 -9.42
N GLU A 130 -16.24 25.88 -10.51
CA GLU A 130 -16.82 25.96 -11.85
C GLU A 130 -16.60 24.65 -12.62
N PHE A 131 -17.66 24.16 -13.27
CA PHE A 131 -17.65 22.90 -14.02
C PHE A 131 -17.89 23.14 -15.51
N TRP A 132 -17.19 22.39 -16.35
CA TRP A 132 -17.39 22.38 -17.79
C TRP A 132 -17.56 20.96 -18.31
N SER A 133 -18.57 20.77 -19.15
CA SER A 133 -18.89 19.45 -19.72
C SER A 133 -18.23 19.27 -21.08
N VAL A 134 -17.36 18.27 -21.19
CA VAL A 134 -16.79 17.84 -22.48
C VAL A 134 -17.64 16.70 -23.02
N LYS A 135 -18.22 16.87 -24.21
CA LYS A 135 -18.93 15.77 -24.88
C LYS A 135 -17.91 14.82 -25.51
N ALA A 136 -18.05 13.53 -25.23
CA ALA A 136 -17.36 12.51 -26.01
C ALA A 136 -17.94 12.48 -27.43
N ALA A 137 -17.08 12.33 -28.44
CA ALA A 137 -17.51 12.20 -29.82
C ALA A 137 -18.36 10.93 -30.00
N ASP A 138 -19.51 11.06 -30.67
CA ASP A 138 -20.47 9.97 -30.87
C ASP A 138 -19.80 8.79 -31.58
N GLN A 139 -19.81 7.61 -30.93
CA GLN A 139 -19.53 6.36 -31.63
C GLN A 139 -20.84 5.80 -32.18
N ASN A 140 -21.00 6.02 -33.48
CA ASN A 140 -21.96 5.35 -34.34
C ASN A 140 -21.63 3.85 -34.40
N THR A 141 -22.53 2.96 -34.00
CA THR A 141 -22.58 1.60 -34.56
C THR A 141 -23.97 0.99 -34.46
N ASP A 142 -24.40 0.55 -35.63
CA ASP A 142 -25.66 -0.06 -36.03
C ASP A 142 -26.12 -1.25 -35.17
N ILE A 143 -27.44 -1.36 -35.02
CA ILE A 143 -28.13 -2.54 -34.50
C ILE A 143 -28.72 -3.29 -35.71
N ALA A 144 -28.39 -4.57 -35.81
CA ALA A 144 -28.92 -5.52 -36.79
C ALA A 144 -30.43 -5.77 -36.65
#